data_AF-B5LT83-F1
#
_entry.id   AF-B5LT83-F1
#
_cell.length_a   1.000
_cell.length_b   1.000
_cell.length_c   1.000
_cell.angle_alpha   90.00
_cell.angle_beta   90.00
_cell.angle_gamma   90.00
#
_symmetry.space_group_name_H-M   'P 1'
#
loop_
_entity.id
_entity.type
_entity.pdbx_description
1 polymer ?
#
loop_
_entity_poly.entity_id
_entity_poly.type
_entity_poly.pdbx_seq_one_letter_code
_entity_poly.pdbx_strand_id
1 'polypeptide(L)'
;KKELARFSSSVGQFVGYTEYGLKQADYWNKDAGLLAALRADKETYCQHNIGNWYSNILTKSAEPYVVLSSVTPPGGKHPSMLVCSVFDFYPKQIRVGWLRDGQEVSSDVTSTDELEDGDWYYQVHSHLEYTPRSGEKISCVVEHASLKEPLVTDWDPSMPESERNKIAIGASGLILGLILSLAG
;
A
#
# COMPACT_ATOMS: atom_id res chain seq x y z
N LYS A 1 -1.36 -16.40 22.54
CA LYS A 1 -2.23 -17.53 22.09
C LYS A 1 -1.31 -18.65 21.60
N LYS A 2 -1.59 -19.93 21.92
CA LYS A 2 -0.76 -21.08 21.50
C LYS A 2 -1.53 -21.91 20.48
N GLU A 3 -0.92 -22.21 19.34
CA GLU A 3 -1.51 -23.10 18.34
C GLU A 3 -1.46 -24.55 18.83
N LEU A 4 -2.59 -25.26 18.77
CA LEU A 4 -2.72 -26.61 19.30
C LEU A 4 -2.48 -27.65 18.21
N ALA A 5 -3.22 -27.57 17.10
CA ALA A 5 -3.10 -28.44 15.95
C ALA A 5 -3.62 -27.72 14.69
N ARG A 6 -3.15 -28.15 13.51
CA ARG A 6 -3.55 -27.60 12.21
C ARG A 6 -3.64 -28.71 11.16
N PHE A 7 -4.64 -28.65 10.28
CA PHE A 7 -4.61 -29.43 9.04
C PHE A 7 -3.59 -28.84 8.07
N SER A 8 -2.65 -29.66 7.60
CA SER A 8 -1.69 -29.26 6.57
C SER A 8 -2.05 -29.93 5.24
N SER A 9 -2.32 -29.14 4.20
CA SER A 9 -2.61 -29.67 2.86
C SER A 9 -1.39 -30.32 2.21
N SER A 10 -0.16 -29.93 2.58
CA SER A 10 1.06 -30.56 2.07
C SER A 10 1.33 -31.93 2.71
N VAL A 11 0.83 -32.17 3.92
CA VAL A 11 0.90 -33.47 4.60
C VAL A 11 -0.37 -34.29 4.38
N GLY A 12 -1.49 -33.61 4.11
CA GLY A 12 -2.81 -34.20 3.92
C GLY A 12 -3.53 -34.60 5.21
N GLN A 13 -3.11 -34.12 6.37
CA GLN A 13 -3.71 -34.47 7.67
C GLN A 13 -3.44 -33.42 8.75
N PHE A 14 -4.05 -33.60 9.93
CA PHE A 14 -3.79 -32.76 11.09
C PHE A 14 -2.42 -33.07 11.71
N VAL A 15 -1.72 -31.99 12.10
CA VAL A 15 -0.45 -32.01 12.81
C VAL A 15 -0.63 -31.30 14.15
N GLY A 16 -0.28 -31.96 15.25
CA GLY A 16 -0.32 -31.40 16.59
C GLY A 16 0.99 -30.70 16.97
N TYR A 17 0.91 -29.55 17.65
CA TYR A 17 2.05 -28.73 18.09
C TYR A 17 2.20 -28.67 19.62
N THR A 18 1.33 -29.38 20.34
CA THR A 18 1.34 -29.50 21.81
C THR A 18 0.96 -30.92 22.20
N GLU A 19 1.24 -31.34 23.43
CA GLU A 19 0.82 -32.66 23.90
C GLU A 19 -0.69 -32.90 23.75
N TYR A 20 -1.49 -31.89 24.10
CA TYR A 20 -2.94 -31.92 23.86
C TYR A 20 -3.28 -31.92 22.36
N GLY A 21 -2.58 -31.09 21.57
CA GLY A 21 -2.75 -31.00 20.13
C GLY A 21 -2.44 -32.28 19.37
N LEU A 22 -1.46 -33.08 19.83
CA LEU A 22 -1.16 -34.40 19.26
C LEU A 22 -2.34 -35.35 19.45
N LYS A 23 -2.89 -35.41 20.67
CA LYS A 23 -4.09 -36.22 20.97
C LYS A 23 -5.29 -35.79 20.12
N GLN A 24 -5.45 -34.49 19.91
CA GLN A 24 -6.54 -33.95 19.09
C GLN A 24 -6.35 -34.23 17.59
N ALA A 25 -5.12 -34.09 17.08
CA ALA A 25 -4.78 -34.41 15.70
C ALA A 25 -5.02 -35.91 15.42
N ASP A 26 -4.57 -36.80 16.32
CA ASP A 26 -4.81 -38.25 16.21
C ASP A 26 -6.30 -38.60 16.22
N TYR A 27 -7.12 -37.85 16.98
CA TYR A 27 -8.56 -38.03 16.97
C TYR A 27 -9.17 -37.61 15.62
N TRP A 28 -8.86 -36.41 15.13
CA TRP A 28 -9.39 -35.91 13.85
C TRP A 28 -8.89 -36.71 12.64
N ASN A 29 -7.66 -37.22 12.67
CA ASN A 29 -7.09 -38.01 11.59
C ASN A 29 -7.78 -39.38 11.40
N LYS A 30 -8.62 -39.82 12.34
CA LYS A 30 -9.43 -41.03 12.20
C LYS A 30 -10.71 -40.83 11.38
N ASP A 31 -11.11 -39.57 11.14
CA ASP A 31 -12.28 -39.25 10.34
C ASP A 31 -11.88 -39.09 8.86
N ALA A 32 -12.11 -40.15 8.08
CA ALA A 32 -11.80 -40.17 6.65
C ALA A 32 -12.64 -39.17 5.84
N GLY A 33 -13.88 -38.89 6.26
CA GLY A 33 -14.77 -37.94 5.60
C GLY A 33 -14.26 -36.51 5.77
N LEU A 34 -13.89 -36.15 7.00
CA LEU A 34 -13.27 -34.86 7.32
C LEU A 34 -11.96 -34.66 6.54
N LEU A 35 -11.07 -35.65 6.53
CA LEU A 35 -9.81 -35.56 5.81
C LEU A 35 -10.02 -35.43 4.29
N ALA A 36 -10.99 -36.14 3.72
CA ALA A 36 -11.32 -36.03 2.30
C ALA A 36 -11.81 -34.61 1.94
N ALA A 37 -12.70 -34.03 2.75
CA ALA A 37 -13.19 -32.67 2.56
C ALA A 37 -12.05 -31.63 2.62
N LEU A 38 -11.23 -31.66 3.69
CA LEU A 38 -10.12 -30.70 3.86
C LEU A 38 -9.03 -30.83 2.79
N ARG A 39 -8.81 -32.04 2.25
CA ARG A 39 -7.91 -32.24 1.10
C ARG A 39 -8.47 -31.62 -0.17
N ALA A 40 -9.80 -31.69 -0.37
CA ALA A 40 -10.47 -31.10 -1.52
C ALA A 40 -10.54 -29.57 -1.47
N ASP A 41 -10.60 -28.98 -0.26
CA ASP A 41 -10.72 -27.53 -0.05
C ASP A 41 -9.64 -26.70 -0.78
N LYS A 42 -8.45 -27.25 -1.00
CA LYS A 42 -7.43 -26.58 -1.82
C LYS A 42 -8.00 -26.17 -3.19
N GLU A 43 -8.66 -27.10 -3.87
CA GLU A 43 -9.18 -26.90 -5.22
C GLU A 43 -10.56 -26.23 -5.18
N THR A 44 -11.45 -26.75 -4.35
CA THR A 44 -12.86 -26.34 -4.34
C THR A 44 -13.09 -25.00 -3.65
N TYR A 45 -12.28 -24.67 -2.65
CA TYR A 45 -12.40 -23.43 -1.90
C TYR A 45 -11.27 -22.46 -2.25
N CYS A 46 -10.00 -22.83 -2.02
CA CYS A 46 -8.90 -21.88 -2.19
C CYS A 46 -8.72 -21.47 -3.66
N GLN A 47 -8.53 -22.41 -4.59
CA GLN A 47 -8.33 -22.06 -6.00
C GLN A 47 -9.55 -21.35 -6.61
N HIS A 48 -10.76 -21.83 -6.31
CA HIS A 48 -12.00 -21.19 -6.74
C HIS A 48 -12.04 -19.72 -6.30
N ASN A 49 -11.84 -19.46 -5.00
CA ASN A 49 -11.87 -18.10 -4.48
C ASN A 49 -10.71 -17.27 -5.03
N ILE A 50 -9.50 -17.80 -5.10
CA ILE A 50 -8.35 -17.12 -5.71
C ILE A 50 -8.70 -16.63 -7.12
N GLY A 51 -9.32 -17.47 -7.96
CA GLY A 51 -9.78 -17.05 -9.29
C GLY A 51 -10.77 -15.88 -9.25
N ASN A 52 -11.72 -15.90 -8.31
CA ASN A 52 -12.66 -14.80 -8.11
C ASN A 52 -11.94 -13.51 -7.64
N TRP A 53 -11.00 -13.61 -6.69
CA TRP A 53 -10.25 -12.46 -6.18
C TRP A 53 -9.30 -11.86 -7.23
N TYR A 54 -8.60 -12.68 -8.02
CA TYR A 54 -7.73 -12.19 -9.09
C TYR A 54 -8.49 -11.42 -10.16
N SER A 55 -9.61 -11.98 -10.62
CA SER A 55 -10.41 -11.36 -11.69
C SER A 55 -11.02 -10.02 -11.27
N ASN A 56 -11.36 -9.86 -9.98
CA ASN A 56 -12.08 -8.68 -9.51
C ASN A 56 -11.22 -7.64 -8.79
N ILE A 57 -10.17 -8.05 -8.07
CA ILE A 57 -9.45 -7.18 -7.12
C ILE A 57 -7.95 -7.16 -7.38
N LEU A 58 -7.27 -8.31 -7.47
CA LEU A 58 -5.79 -8.33 -7.52
C LEU A 58 -5.22 -7.83 -8.87
N THR A 59 -6.05 -7.73 -9.91
CA THR A 59 -5.68 -7.11 -11.21
C THR A 59 -6.01 -5.62 -11.27
N LYS A 60 -6.64 -5.08 -10.23
CA LYS A 60 -6.97 -3.66 -10.13
C LYS A 60 -5.83 -2.93 -9.45
N SER A 61 -5.74 -1.64 -9.74
CA SER A 61 -4.73 -0.77 -9.17
C SER A 61 -5.31 0.62 -9.01
N ALA A 62 -4.88 1.34 -8.00
CA ALA A 62 -5.26 2.73 -7.74
C ALA A 62 -4.03 3.63 -7.75
N GLU A 63 -4.14 4.78 -8.41
CA GLU A 63 -3.07 5.77 -8.47
C GLU A 63 -2.96 6.52 -7.14
N PRO A 64 -1.73 6.66 -6.58
CA PRO A 64 -1.54 7.47 -5.40
C PRO A 64 -1.81 8.94 -5.70
N TYR A 65 -2.17 9.69 -4.66
CA TYR A 65 -1.96 11.14 -4.65
C TYR A 65 -0.92 11.53 -3.61
N VAL A 66 -0.26 12.67 -3.85
CA VAL A 66 0.86 13.15 -3.05
C VAL A 66 0.52 14.47 -2.39
N VAL A 67 0.83 14.58 -1.10
CA VAL A 67 0.78 15.81 -0.32
C VAL A 67 2.18 16.12 0.19
N LEU A 68 2.70 17.28 -0.21
CA LEU A 68 3.96 17.80 0.30
C LEU A 68 3.73 18.80 1.43
N SER A 69 4.42 18.60 2.54
CA SER A 69 4.43 19.55 3.66
C SER A 69 5.83 19.81 4.18
N SER A 70 5.98 20.92 4.91
CA SER A 70 7.21 21.27 5.62
C SER A 70 6.93 21.26 7.11
N VAL A 71 7.81 20.64 7.87
CA VAL A 71 7.72 20.55 9.33
C VAL A 71 9.06 20.90 9.97
N THR A 72 9.03 21.20 11.26
CA THR A 72 10.25 21.36 12.06
C THR A 72 10.79 19.98 12.45
N PRO A 73 12.07 19.66 12.16
CA PRO A 73 12.64 18.37 12.49
C PRO A 73 12.72 18.15 14.02
N PRO A 74 12.54 16.91 14.51
CA PRO A 74 12.59 16.60 15.95
C PRO A 74 14.00 16.63 16.57
N GLY A 75 15.03 17.03 15.81
CA GLY A 75 16.42 17.19 16.27
C GLY A 75 17.27 17.95 15.24
N GLY A 76 18.11 18.87 15.72
CA GLY A 76 18.64 19.99 14.91
C GLY A 76 19.92 19.74 14.11
N LYS A 77 20.01 18.70 13.28
CA LYS A 77 21.08 18.62 12.27
C LYS A 77 20.79 19.57 11.09
N HIS A 78 19.53 19.58 10.65
CA HIS A 78 19.05 20.43 9.58
C HIS A 78 17.96 21.39 10.11
N PRO A 79 17.82 22.59 9.53
CA PRO A 79 16.82 23.57 9.97
C PRO A 79 15.41 23.27 9.44
N SER A 80 15.25 22.33 8.50
CA SER A 80 13.97 22.06 7.85
C SER A 80 13.82 20.59 7.46
N MET A 81 12.57 20.12 7.44
CA MET A 81 12.20 18.78 7.00
C MET A 81 11.01 18.87 6.06
N LEU A 82 11.09 18.20 4.91
CA LEU A 82 9.94 17.99 4.02
C LEU A 82 9.33 16.61 4.28
N VAL A 83 8.02 16.53 4.15
CA VAL A 83 7.27 15.28 4.21
C VAL A 83 6.52 15.09 2.90
N CYS A 84 6.75 13.95 2.26
CA CYS A 84 5.98 13.46 1.13
C CYS A 84 5.04 12.38 1.63
N SER A 85 3.76 12.74 1.76
CA SER A 85 2.71 11.83 2.17
C SER A 85 1.99 11.32 0.93
N VAL A 86 1.96 10.00 0.77
CA VAL A 86 1.41 9.31 -0.39
C VAL A 86 0.24 8.47 0.09
N PHE A 87 -0.93 8.64 -0.51
CA PHE A 87 -2.20 8.09 -0.01
C PHE A 87 -2.98 7.36 -1.11
N ASP A 88 -4.01 6.62 -0.67
CA ASP A 88 -5.07 6.00 -1.47
C ASP A 88 -4.57 5.12 -2.64
N PHE A 89 -3.43 4.47 -2.46
CA PHE A 89 -2.84 3.62 -3.51
C PHE A 89 -3.05 2.12 -3.25
N TYR A 90 -3.06 1.36 -4.34
CA TYR A 90 -3.12 -0.09 -4.34
C TYR A 90 -2.47 -0.65 -5.61
N PRO A 91 -1.60 -1.68 -5.53
CA PRO A 91 -1.27 -2.51 -4.37
C PRO A 91 -0.25 -1.88 -3.40
N LYS A 92 0.05 -2.58 -2.29
CA LYS A 92 0.96 -2.10 -1.24
C LYS A 92 2.36 -1.69 -1.73
N GLN A 93 2.89 -2.38 -2.74
CA GLN A 93 4.27 -2.18 -3.18
C GLN A 93 4.43 -0.84 -3.91
N ILE A 94 5.22 0.06 -3.31
CA ILE A 94 5.49 1.40 -3.80
C ILE A 94 6.96 1.78 -3.55
N ARG A 95 7.52 2.68 -4.35
CA ARG A 95 8.81 3.31 -4.08
C ARG A 95 8.62 4.82 -4.02
N VAL A 96 9.05 5.42 -2.91
CA VAL A 96 9.02 6.87 -2.70
C VAL A 96 10.44 7.35 -2.49
N GLY A 97 10.85 8.36 -3.26
CA GLY A 97 12.19 8.93 -3.22
C GLY A 97 12.16 10.44 -3.40
N TRP A 98 13.35 11.04 -3.32
CA TRP A 98 13.53 12.48 -3.45
C TRP A 98 14.54 12.81 -4.53
N LEU A 99 14.25 13.87 -5.30
CA LEU A 99 15.21 14.51 -6.18
C LEU A 99 15.58 15.88 -5.60
N ARG A 100 16.86 16.23 -5.70
CA ARG A 100 17.37 17.58 -5.46
C ARG A 100 18.18 18.02 -6.67
N ASP A 101 17.73 19.09 -7.31
CA ASP A 101 18.31 19.61 -8.56
C ASP A 101 18.42 18.52 -9.66
N GLY A 102 17.43 17.62 -9.68
CA GLY A 102 17.36 16.49 -10.62
C GLY A 102 18.19 15.26 -10.25
N GLN A 103 18.89 15.26 -9.11
CA GLN A 103 19.67 14.11 -8.64
C GLN A 103 18.98 13.39 -7.49
N GLU A 104 19.01 12.06 -7.48
CA GLU A 104 18.44 11.24 -6.40
C GLU A 104 19.18 11.49 -5.08
N VAL A 105 18.39 11.70 -4.01
CA VAL A 105 18.91 11.90 -2.65
C VAL A 105 18.41 10.77 -1.77
N SER A 106 19.37 10.11 -1.11
CA SER A 106 19.11 9.07 -0.11
C SER A 106 19.69 9.40 1.26
N SER A 107 20.60 10.38 1.35
CA SER A 107 21.11 10.88 2.63
C SER A 107 20.05 11.69 3.35
N ASP A 108 19.91 11.49 4.66
CA ASP A 108 18.96 12.22 5.50
C ASP A 108 17.48 12.03 5.08
N VAL A 109 17.21 10.92 4.37
CA VAL A 109 15.87 10.44 4.01
C VAL A 109 15.45 9.31 4.94
N THR A 110 14.21 9.36 5.42
CA THR A 110 13.57 8.28 6.19
C THR A 110 12.15 8.06 5.69
N SER A 111 11.60 6.86 5.86
CA SER A 111 10.23 6.54 5.47
C SER A 111 9.55 5.69 6.51
N THR A 112 8.23 5.83 6.63
CA THR A 112 7.41 4.87 7.37
C THR A 112 7.31 3.55 6.60
N ASP A 113 6.89 2.48 7.28
CA ASP A 113 6.34 1.31 6.60
C ASP A 113 5.05 1.72 5.85
N GLU A 114 4.63 0.93 4.85
CA GLU A 114 3.34 1.17 4.20
C GLU A 114 2.20 0.73 5.13
N LEU A 115 1.33 1.68 5.46
CA LEU A 115 0.26 1.54 6.42
C LEU A 115 -1.04 1.17 5.71
N GLU A 116 -1.83 0.31 6.34
CA GLU A 116 -3.15 -0.11 5.85
C GLU A 116 -4.23 0.84 6.36
N ASP A 117 -5.04 1.38 5.45
CA ASP A 117 -6.13 2.31 5.81
C ASP A 117 -7.40 1.59 6.29
N GLY A 118 -7.46 0.27 6.04
CA GLY A 118 -8.59 -0.60 6.44
C GLY A 118 -9.71 -0.67 5.40
N ASP A 119 -9.55 -0.03 4.24
CA ASP A 119 -10.51 0.04 3.14
C ASP A 119 -9.92 -0.40 1.79
N TRP A 120 -8.86 -1.24 1.84
CA TRP A 120 -8.05 -1.77 0.73
C TRP A 120 -6.97 -0.84 0.19
N TYR A 121 -6.89 0.41 0.64
CA TYR A 121 -5.82 1.30 0.25
C TYR A 121 -4.69 1.34 1.29
N TYR A 122 -3.59 1.93 0.85
CA TYR A 122 -2.38 2.11 1.63
C TYR A 122 -1.93 3.56 1.61
N GLN A 123 -1.16 3.91 2.63
CA GLN A 123 -0.45 5.17 2.73
C GLN A 123 1.01 4.96 3.15
N VAL A 124 1.90 5.88 2.75
CA VAL A 124 3.32 5.89 3.15
C VAL A 124 3.82 7.33 3.24
N HIS A 125 4.71 7.61 4.20
CA HIS A 125 5.28 8.94 4.40
C HIS A 125 6.80 8.89 4.33
N SER A 126 7.38 9.63 3.38
CA SER A 126 8.82 9.84 3.27
C SER A 126 9.19 11.22 3.78
N HIS A 127 10.31 11.32 4.49
CA HIS A 127 10.81 12.53 5.14
C HIS A 127 12.21 12.82 4.64
N LEU A 128 12.48 14.08 4.29
CA LEU A 128 13.79 14.58 3.90
C LEU A 128 14.19 15.72 4.83
N GLU A 129 15.19 15.48 5.69
CA GLU A 129 15.84 16.55 6.44
C GLU A 129 16.85 17.26 5.56
N TYR A 130 16.77 18.59 5.48
CA TYR A 130 17.63 19.37 4.59
C TYR A 130 17.87 20.81 5.07
N THR A 131 18.96 21.39 4.57
CA THR A 131 19.25 22.81 4.71
C THR A 131 18.87 23.53 3.41
N PRO A 132 17.86 24.44 3.42
CA PRO A 132 17.42 25.16 2.23
C PRO A 132 18.52 25.96 1.54
N ARG A 133 18.55 25.93 0.22
CA ARG A 133 19.43 26.72 -0.65
C ARG A 133 18.59 27.56 -1.61
N SER A 134 19.02 28.80 -1.84
CA SER A 134 18.32 29.70 -2.76
C SER A 134 18.28 29.11 -4.16
N GLY A 135 17.09 29.00 -4.74
CA GLY A 135 16.86 28.54 -6.11
C GLY A 135 16.99 27.04 -6.34
N GLU A 136 17.11 26.22 -5.28
CA GLU A 136 17.14 24.77 -5.44
C GLU A 136 15.76 24.20 -5.79
N LYS A 137 15.76 23.08 -6.52
CA LYS A 137 14.55 22.35 -6.84
C LYS A 137 14.53 21.03 -6.09
N ILE A 138 13.52 20.83 -5.25
CA ILE A 138 13.31 19.56 -4.54
C ILE A 138 11.99 18.95 -5.02
N SER A 139 11.99 17.65 -5.30
CA SER A 139 10.82 16.93 -5.76
C SER A 139 10.68 15.60 -5.02
N CYS A 140 9.44 15.22 -4.70
CA CYS A 140 9.13 13.85 -4.33
C CYS A 140 8.82 13.04 -5.60
N VAL A 141 9.33 11.82 -5.67
CA VAL A 141 9.13 10.90 -6.81
C VAL A 141 8.50 9.63 -6.30
N VAL A 142 7.38 9.25 -6.92
CA VAL A 142 6.62 8.06 -6.56
C VAL A 142 6.55 7.13 -7.75
N GLU A 143 7.06 5.91 -7.58
CA GLU A 143 6.92 4.81 -8.52
C GLU A 143 5.94 3.79 -7.94
N HIS A 144 4.90 3.47 -8.70
CA HIS A 144 3.85 2.56 -8.25
C HIS A 144 3.25 1.81 -9.44
N ALA A 145 2.78 0.58 -9.24
CA ALA A 145 2.33 -0.30 -10.33
C ALA A 145 1.11 0.23 -11.11
N SER A 146 0.33 1.16 -10.54
CA SER A 146 -0.77 1.82 -11.26
C SER A 146 -0.32 2.95 -12.19
N LEU A 147 0.89 3.47 -12.01
CA LEU A 147 1.41 4.61 -12.76
C LEU A 147 2.21 4.11 -13.97
N LYS A 148 1.99 4.73 -15.14
CA LYS A 148 2.79 4.45 -16.36
C LYS A 148 4.19 5.05 -16.28
N GLU A 149 4.30 6.20 -15.62
CA GLU A 149 5.53 6.95 -15.41
C GLU A 149 5.57 7.41 -13.94
N PRO A 150 6.76 7.65 -13.37
CA PRO A 150 6.86 8.12 -11.99
C PRO A 150 6.08 9.43 -11.77
N LEU A 151 5.31 9.49 -10.68
CA LEU A 151 4.64 10.72 -10.27
C LEU A 151 5.67 11.63 -9.56
N VAL A 152 6.01 12.75 -10.19
CA VAL A 152 6.95 13.74 -9.66
C VAL A 152 6.19 14.95 -9.16
N THR A 153 6.32 15.27 -7.87
CA THR A 153 5.69 16.45 -7.25
C THR A 153 6.77 17.38 -6.75
N ASP A 154 6.79 18.60 -7.29
CA ASP A 154 7.79 19.63 -6.95
C ASP A 154 7.38 20.37 -5.66
N TRP A 155 8.34 20.58 -4.76
CA TRP A 155 8.16 21.43 -3.59
C TRP A 155 8.21 22.90 -3.98
N ASP A 156 7.15 23.64 -3.68
CA ASP A 156 7.11 25.09 -3.79
C ASP A 156 7.11 25.74 -2.40
N PRO A 157 8.22 26.38 -1.98
CA PRO A 157 8.30 27.04 -0.67
C PRO A 157 7.36 28.24 -0.53
N SER A 158 6.79 28.76 -1.63
CA SER A 158 5.83 29.86 -1.63
C SER A 158 4.37 29.41 -1.48
N MET A 159 4.11 28.10 -1.51
CA MET A 159 2.75 27.55 -1.44
C MET A 159 2.06 27.88 -0.11
N PRO A 160 0.82 28.41 -0.09
CA PRO A 160 0.05 28.61 1.13
C PRO A 160 -0.26 27.27 1.82
N GLU A 161 -0.39 27.29 3.15
CA GLU A 161 -0.71 26.07 3.92
C GLU A 161 -2.04 25.41 3.50
N SER A 162 -2.99 26.21 3.02
CA SER A 162 -4.26 25.74 2.47
C SER A 162 -4.14 25.05 1.11
N GLU A 163 -3.09 25.37 0.32
CA GLU A 163 -2.84 24.74 -0.98
C GLU A 163 -2.02 23.45 -0.83
N ARG A 164 -1.22 23.32 0.24
CA ARG A 164 -0.58 22.05 0.64
C ARG A 164 -1.60 20.95 0.94
N ASN A 165 -2.79 21.29 1.40
CA ASN A 165 -3.85 20.32 1.77
C ASN A 165 -4.90 20.08 0.68
N LYS A 166 -4.67 20.49 -0.57
CA LYS A 166 -5.62 20.21 -1.65
C LYS A 166 -5.56 18.73 -2.01
N ILE A 167 -6.55 17.99 -1.50
CA ILE A 167 -6.94 16.67 -2.03
C ILE A 167 -7.07 16.82 -3.54
N ALA A 168 -6.24 16.12 -4.30
CA ALA A 168 -6.40 16.00 -5.74
C ALA A 168 -7.68 15.19 -5.98
N ILE A 169 -8.83 15.87 -5.97
CA ILE A 169 -10.11 15.27 -6.35
C ILE A 169 -9.96 14.92 -7.83
N GLY A 170 -9.70 13.64 -8.10
CA GLY A 170 -9.63 13.10 -9.44
C GLY A 170 -10.84 13.57 -10.24
N ALA A 171 -10.57 14.19 -11.38
CA ALA A 171 -11.59 14.73 -12.27
C ALA A 171 -12.41 13.62 -12.92
N SER A 172 -13.30 12.98 -12.16
CA SER A 172 -14.37 12.11 -12.66
C SER A 172 -15.66 12.89 -12.96
N GLY A 173 -15.64 14.22 -12.83
CA GLY A 173 -16.83 15.09 -12.87
C GLY A 173 -17.15 15.78 -14.21
N LEU A 174 -16.39 15.57 -15.30
CA LEU A 174 -16.58 16.33 -16.54
C LEU A 174 -17.14 15.53 -17.74
N ILE A 175 -17.24 14.21 -17.67
CA ILE A 175 -17.76 13.41 -18.81
C ILE A 175 -19.29 13.23 -18.77
N LEU A 176 -19.94 13.32 -17.60
CA LEU A 176 -21.41 13.20 -17.51
C LEU A 176 -22.17 14.49 -17.89
N GLY A 177 -21.47 15.60 -18.16
CA GLY A 177 -22.09 16.87 -18.59
C GLY A 177 -22.25 17.03 -20.10
N LEU A 178 -21.62 16.17 -20.93
CA LEU A 178 -21.50 16.38 -22.38
C LEU A 178 -22.40 15.48 -23.24
N ILE A 179 -23.16 14.57 -22.64
CA ILE A 179 -24.07 13.65 -23.34
C ILE A 179 -25.56 14.04 -23.28
N LEU A 180 -25.91 15.15 -22.62
CA LEU A 180 -27.30 15.64 -22.55
C LEU A 180 -27.59 16.84 -23.47
N SER A 181 -26.63 17.30 -24.27
CA SER A 181 -26.80 18.44 -25.19
C SER A 181 -27.02 18.07 -26.66
N LEU A 182 -27.13 16.79 -27.01
CA LEU A 182 -27.34 16.31 -28.40
C LEU A 182 -28.69 15.62 -28.63
N ALA A 183 -29.65 15.78 -27.73
CA ALA A 183 -31.06 15.45 -27.97
C ALA A 183 -31.91 16.71 -27.85
N GLY A 184 -31.72 17.62 -28.81
CA GLY A 184 -32.59 18.75 -29.12
C GLY A 184 -32.97 18.67 -30.59
#